data_AF-A0A7K6MUS3-F1
#
_entry.id   AF-A0A7K6MUS3-F1
#
_cell.length_a   1.000
_cell.length_b   1.000
_cell.length_c   1.000
_cell.angle_alpha   90.00
_cell.angle_beta   90.00
_cell.angle_gamma   90.00
#
_symmetry.space_group_name_H-M   'P 1'
#
loop_
_entity.id
_entity.type
_entity.pdbx_description
1 polymer ?
#
loop_
_entity_poly.entity_id
_entity_poly.type
_entity_poly.pdbx_seq_one_letter_code
_entity_poly.pdbx_strand_id
1 'polypeptide(L)'
;RTIDLNSNLLQQVIERKREVLCILREKIITTQRCTISEHIQTEEKVSGVMGCTAKTIKVSVSESGSLLKGSNVILEIPPATTIAYGVIELFIKHNGQF
;
A
#
# COMPACT_ATOMS: atom_id res chain seq x y z
N ARG A 1 -18.29 -8.92 -23.83
CA ARG A 1 -18.08 -7.46 -24.01
C ARG A 1 -16.76 -7.28 -24.75
N THR A 2 -16.59 -6.25 -25.56
CA THR A 2 -15.33 -5.97 -26.26
C THR A 2 -14.79 -4.62 -25.81
N ILE A 3 -13.47 -4.49 -25.74
CA ILE A 3 -12.82 -3.18 -25.52
C ILE A 3 -12.68 -2.47 -26.86
N ASP A 4 -12.86 -1.16 -26.86
CA ASP A 4 -12.56 -0.31 -28.00
C ASP A 4 -11.05 -0.18 -28.19
N LEU A 5 -10.55 -0.79 -29.27
CA LEU A 5 -9.13 -0.79 -29.63
C LEU A 5 -8.64 0.57 -30.13
N ASN A 6 -9.53 1.51 -30.43
CA ASN A 6 -9.18 2.89 -30.80
C ASN A 6 -9.03 3.81 -29.59
N SER A 7 -9.16 3.29 -28.37
CA SER A 7 -8.88 4.04 -27.16
C SER A 7 -7.42 4.50 -27.15
N ASN A 8 -7.21 5.81 -26.97
CA ASN A 8 -5.86 6.41 -26.86
C ASN A 8 -5.01 5.71 -25.80
N LEU A 9 -5.60 5.25 -24.70
CA LEU A 9 -4.90 4.52 -23.65
C LEU A 9 -4.35 3.18 -24.17
N LEU A 10 -5.17 2.43 -24.91
CA LEU A 10 -4.73 1.16 -25.49
C LEU A 10 -3.64 1.36 -26.54
N GLN A 11 -3.78 2.37 -27.40
CA GLN A 11 -2.77 2.69 -28.40
C GLN A 11 -1.43 3.01 -27.74
N GLN A 12 -1.41 3.82 -26.67
CA GLN A 12 -0.19 4.14 -25.93
C GLN A 12 0.48 2.89 -25.31
N VAL A 13 -0.30 2.00 -24.71
CA VAL A 13 0.22 0.75 -24.12
C VAL A 13 0.80 -0.16 -25.20
N ILE A 14 0.13 -0.27 -26.35
CA ILE A 14 0.59 -1.10 -27.48
C ILE A 14 1.89 -0.54 -28.07
N GLU A 15 1.99 0.78 -28.22
CA GLU A 15 3.21 1.46 -28.69
C GLU A 15 4.38 1.26 -27.72
N ARG A 16 4.09 1.29 -26.40
CA ARG A 16 5.07 1.10 -25.33
C ARG A 16 5.19 -0.38 -24.97
N LYS A 17 6.03 -1.09 -25.72
CA LYS A 17 6.32 -2.56 -25.64
C LYS A 17 6.66 -3.16 -24.25
N ARG A 18 6.64 -2.40 -23.15
CA ARG A 18 6.92 -2.85 -21.78
C ARG A 18 5.79 -2.52 -20.80
N GLU A 19 4.67 -2.00 -21.26
CA GLU A 19 3.50 -1.74 -20.42
C GLU A 19 2.52 -2.91 -20.51
N VAL A 20 1.95 -3.28 -19.37
CA VAL A 20 0.86 -4.27 -19.28
C VAL A 20 -0.34 -3.62 -18.61
N LEU A 21 -1.53 -4.02 -19.04
CA LEU A 21 -2.76 -3.60 -18.36
C LEU A 21 -3.17 -4.69 -17.38
N CYS A 22 -3.64 -4.26 -16.22
CA CYS A 22 -4.10 -5.14 -15.17
C CYS A 22 -5.48 -4.70 -14.66
N ILE A 23 -6.29 -5.67 -14.28
CA ILE A 23 -7.58 -5.46 -13.63
C ILE A 23 -7.43 -5.71 -12.13
N LEU A 24 -7.85 -4.74 -11.32
CA LEU A 24 -8.00 -4.90 -9.88
C LEU A 24 -9.07 -5.95 -9.56
N ARG A 25 -8.69 -7.00 -8.85
CA ARG A 25 -9.59 -8.09 -8.44
C ARG A 25 -10.03 -7.97 -7.00
N GLU A 26 -9.10 -7.59 -6.14
CA GLU A 26 -9.31 -7.51 -4.71
C GLU A 26 -8.45 -6.41 -4.12
N LYS A 27 -8.88 -5.87 -2.99
CA LYS A 27 -8.15 -4.85 -2.25
C LYS A 27 -8.33 -5.05 -0.76
N ILE A 28 -7.26 -4.78 -0.02
CA ILE A 28 -7.30 -4.65 1.44
C ILE A 28 -7.43 -3.17 1.73
N ILE A 29 -8.47 -2.80 2.48
CA ILE A 29 -8.75 -1.41 2.84
C ILE A 29 -8.71 -1.23 4.35
N THR A 30 -8.38 -0.02 4.79
CA THR A 30 -8.63 0.39 6.17
C THR A 30 -10.14 0.51 6.40
N THR A 31 -10.64 -0.01 7.52
CA THR A 31 -12.04 0.12 7.93
C THR A 31 -12.27 1.35 8.81
N GLN A 32 -11.22 1.81 9.49
CA GLN A 32 -11.23 2.96 10.38
C GLN A 32 -9.93 3.76 10.25
N ARG A 33 -9.83 4.85 11.01
CA ARG A 33 -8.63 5.69 11.05
C ARG A 33 -7.49 4.96 11.77
N CYS A 34 -6.36 4.82 11.10
CA CYS A 34 -5.15 4.20 11.62
C CYS A 34 -4.04 5.25 11.74
N THR A 35 -3.10 5.03 12.66
CA THR A 35 -1.98 5.94 12.89
C THR A 35 -0.68 5.16 12.92
N ILE A 36 0.33 5.65 12.20
CA ILE A 36 1.70 5.14 12.18
C ILE A 36 2.58 6.05 13.03
N SER A 37 3.32 5.46 13.95
CA SER A 37 4.27 6.15 14.81
C SER A 37 5.62 5.44 14.82
N GLU A 38 6.73 6.19 14.82
CA GLU A 38 8.05 5.63 15.06
C GLU A 38 8.20 5.30 16.55
N HIS A 39 8.65 4.09 16.84
CA HIS A 39 9.04 3.69 18.19
C HIS A 39 10.54 3.43 18.20
N ILE A 40 11.30 4.38 18.75
CA ILE A 40 12.73 4.20 18.98
C ILE A 40 12.88 3.31 20.22
N GLN A 41 13.21 2.03 20.02
CA GLN A 41 13.71 1.21 21.12
C GLN A 41 15.18 1.56 21.33
N THR A 42 15.45 2.36 22.37
CA THR A 42 16.81 2.44 22.91
C THR A 42 16.97 1.20 23.77
N GLU A 43 17.59 0.13 23.23
CA GLU A 43 18.00 -1.00 24.07
C GLU A 43 18.86 -0.45 25.21
N GLU A 44 18.42 -0.65 26.46
CA GLU A 44 19.29 -0.46 27.61
C GLU A 44 20.49 -1.40 27.45
N LYS A 45 21.70 -0.83 27.52
CA LYS A 45 22.97 -1.53 27.41
C LYS A 45 22.93 -2.89 28.10
N VAL A 46 22.92 -3.97 27.31
CA VAL A 46 23.45 -5.25 27.79
C VAL A 46 24.95 -5.03 28.00
N SER A 47 25.39 -5.15 29.25
CA SER A 47 26.77 -4.96 29.71
C SER A 47 27.74 -5.94 29.02
N GLY A 48 28.08 -5.71 27.75
CA GLY A 48 29.19 -6.43 27.11
C GLY A 48 29.31 -6.42 25.59
N VAL A 49 28.28 -6.13 24.79
CA VAL A 49 28.39 -6.23 23.32
C VAL A 49 27.67 -5.07 22.64
N MET A 50 28.33 -4.48 21.63
CA MET A 50 27.91 -3.33 20.83
C MET A 50 26.41 -3.37 20.51
N GLY A 51 25.64 -2.44 21.09
CA GLY A 51 24.19 -2.36 20.90
C GLY A 51 23.82 -2.06 19.45
N CYS A 52 22.95 -2.88 18.87
CA CYS A 52 22.34 -2.60 17.57
C CYS A 52 21.09 -1.75 17.83
N THR A 53 21.09 -0.47 17.41
CA THR A 53 19.87 0.35 17.49
C THR A 53 18.86 -0.16 16.46
N ALA A 54 17.94 -1.02 16.86
CA ALA A 54 16.84 -1.49 16.02
C ALA A 54 15.66 -0.50 16.08
N LYS A 55 15.32 0.13 14.95
CA LYS A 55 14.13 0.98 14.84
C LYS A 55 12.91 0.09 14.61
N THR A 56 11.92 0.20 15.51
CA THR A 56 10.66 -0.55 15.38
C THR A 56 9.53 0.39 14.95
N ILE A 57 8.81 0.03 13.89
CA ILE A 57 7.64 0.78 13.45
C ILE A 57 6.41 0.15 14.10
N LYS A 58 5.64 0.95 14.86
CA LYS A 58 4.39 0.49 15.48
C LYS A 58 3.20 1.06 14.73
N VAL A 59 2.27 0.18 14.35
CA VAL A 59 1.00 0.55 13.73
C VAL A 59 -0.10 0.36 14.77
N SER A 60 -0.95 1.38 14.95
CA SER A 60 -2.08 1.31 15.89
C SER A 60 -3.38 1.73 15.21
N VAL A 61 -4.47 1.18 15.72
CA VAL A 61 -5.82 1.44 15.25
C VAL A 61 -6.53 2.25 16.33
N SER A 62 -7.03 3.44 15.99
CA SER A 62 -7.74 4.28 16.96
C SER A 62 -9.24 3.99 16.89
N GLU A 63 -9.83 3.52 17.99
CA GLU A 63 -11.29 3.34 18.11
C GLU A 63 -11.95 4.55 18.80
N SER A 64 -11.21 5.28 19.62
CA SER A 64 -11.76 6.39 20.41
C SER A 64 -10.69 7.40 20.83
N GLY A 65 -10.24 8.28 19.92
CA GLY A 65 -9.61 9.59 20.22
C GLY A 65 -8.38 9.68 21.15
N SER A 66 -7.96 8.62 21.82
CA SER A 66 -6.83 8.62 22.74
C SER A 66 -5.59 8.15 21.99
N LEU A 67 -4.95 9.10 21.32
CA LEU A 67 -3.56 8.97 20.92
C LEU A 67 -2.74 8.56 22.16
N LEU A 68 -1.95 7.50 22.03
CA LEU A 68 -0.98 7.13 23.05
C LEU A 68 -0.02 8.32 23.24
N LYS A 69 -0.22 9.05 24.33
CA LYS A 69 0.55 10.24 24.72
C LYS A 69 2.00 9.81 24.93
N GLY A 70 2.85 10.01 23.93
CA GLY A 70 4.28 9.66 23.96
C GLY A 70 4.86 9.16 22.64
N SER A 71 4.04 8.79 21.65
CA SER A 71 4.53 8.42 20.31
C SER A 71 4.44 9.60 19.35
N ASN A 72 5.57 10.00 18.75
CA ASN A 72 5.54 10.94 17.62
C ASN A 72 4.77 10.27 16.47
N VAL A 73 3.53 10.70 16.25
CA VAL A 73 2.73 10.29 15.10
C VAL A 73 3.38 10.85 13.84
N ILE A 74 3.69 9.97 12.88
CA ILE A 74 4.37 10.35 11.64
C ILE A 74 3.40 10.35 10.47
N LEU A 75 2.35 9.52 10.51
CA LEU A 75 1.36 9.44 9.45
C LEU A 75 0.01 8.99 9.99
N GLU A 76 -1.07 9.62 9.52
CA GLU A 76 -2.44 9.15 9.70
C GLU A 76 -2.99 8.58 8.40
N ILE A 77 -3.69 7.45 8.49
CA ILE A 77 -4.36 6.77 7.37
C ILE A 77 -5.87 6.80 7.60
N PRO A 78 -6.65 7.50 6.75
CA PRO A 78 -8.10 7.54 6.86
C PRO A 78 -8.77 6.17 6.60
N PRO A 79 -10.03 6.00 7.02
CA PRO A 79 -10.87 4.87 6.58
C PRO A 79 -10.98 4.80 5.05
N ALA A 80 -11.27 3.61 4.54
CA ALA A 80 -11.41 3.28 3.12
C ALA A 80 -10.14 3.49 2.26
N THR A 81 -8.97 3.62 2.89
CA THR A 81 -7.68 3.70 2.18
C THR A 81 -7.24 2.30 1.75
N THR A 82 -6.88 2.12 0.47
CA THR A 82 -6.34 0.84 -0.02
C THR A 82 -4.88 0.69 0.40
N ILE A 83 -4.56 -0.38 1.12
CA ILE A 83 -3.20 -0.66 1.61
C ILE A 83 -2.50 -1.77 0.83
N ALA A 84 -3.26 -2.63 0.16
CA ALA A 84 -2.75 -3.66 -0.73
C ALA A 84 -3.82 -4.04 -1.76
N TYR A 85 -3.39 -4.59 -2.88
CA TYR A 85 -4.29 -5.02 -3.95
C TYR A 85 -3.79 -6.28 -4.66
N GLY A 86 -4.73 -7.11 -5.10
CA GLY A 86 -4.51 -8.22 -6.01
C GLY A 86 -5.02 -7.87 -7.40
N VAL A 87 -4.22 -8.16 -8.43
CA VAL A 87 -4.53 -7.87 -9.83
C VAL A 87 -4.44 -9.12 -10.69
N ILE A 88 -5.13 -9.09 -11.83
CA ILE A 88 -4.89 -10.01 -12.95
C ILE A 88 -4.46 -9.22 -14.18
N GLU A 89 -3.59 -9.80 -15.00
CA GLU A 89 -3.24 -9.24 -16.29
C GLU A 89 -4.45 -9.26 -17.23
N LEU A 90 -4.64 -8.18 -17.98
CA LEU A 90 -5.69 -8.03 -18.98
C LEU A 90 -5.14 -8.42 -20.36
N PHE A 91 -5.56 -9.59 -20.85
CA PHE A 91 -5.22 -10.05 -22.19
C PHE A 91 -6.31 -9.64 -23.19
N ILE A 92 -5.95 -8.84 -24.19
CA ILE A 92 -6.88 -8.36 -25.22
C ILE A 92 -6.53 -9.01 -26.56
N LYS A 93 -7.49 -9.72 -27.15
CA LYS A 93 -7.38 -10.28 -28.49
C LYS A 93 -7.48 -9.17 -29.54
N HIS A 94 -7.00 -9.45 -30.76
CA HIS A 94 -7.06 -8.52 -31.90
C HIS A 94 -8.49 -8.03 -32.26
N ASN A 95 -9.52 -8.76 -31.84
CA ASN A 95 -10.92 -8.40 -32.06
C ASN A 95 -11.56 -7.68 -30.84
N GLY A 96 -10.75 -7.26 -29.87
CA GLY A 96 -11.19 -6.56 -28.67
C GLY A 96 -11.80 -7.45 -27.59
N GLN A 97 -11.86 -8.76 -27.77
CA GLN A 97 -12.29 -9.69 -26.71
C GLN A 97 -11.22 -9.81 -25.63
N PHE A 98 -11.67 -9.94 -24.38
CA PHE A 98 -10.84 -10.02 -23.18
C PHE A 98 -11.51 -10.88 -22.11
#